data_AF-A0AAD5QLD8-F1
#
_entry.id   AF-A0AAD5QLD8-F1
#
_cell.length_a   1.000
_cell.length_b   1.000
_cell.length_c   1.000
_cell.angle_alpha   90.00
_cell.angle_beta   90.00
_cell.angle_gamma   90.00
#
_symmetry.space_group_name_H-M   'P 1'
#
loop_
_entity.id
_entity.type
_entity.pdbx_description
1 polymer ?
#
loop_
_entity_poly.entity_id
_entity_poly.type
_entity_poly.pdbx_seq_one_letter_code
_entity_poly.pdbx_strand_id
1 'polypeptide(L)'
;MKDLPVLAIDSFQHMYVFPDMSQLTVPGKLREFVLDLHSGKLHKDFHETLDQKMIDLAKFKEENGIIDDVLEDDREANQQVPTARSRDTTPPPSVFKQLKPSEKRYSLLQKTEL
;
A
#
# COMPACT_ATOMS: atom_id res chain seq x y z
N MET A 1 14.28 -7.85 12.91
CA MET A 1 13.52 -8.57 13.96
C MET A 1 12.74 -7.65 14.91
N LYS A 2 12.90 -6.31 14.86
CA LYS A 2 12.22 -5.42 15.81
C LYS A 2 10.70 -5.37 15.62
N ASP A 3 10.21 -5.62 14.41
CA ASP A 3 8.79 -5.47 14.07
C ASP A 3 7.98 -6.78 14.06
N LEU A 4 8.65 -7.94 14.24
CA LEU A 4 7.95 -9.22 14.27
C LEU A 4 7.41 -9.49 15.69
N PRO A 5 6.23 -10.12 15.82
CA PRO A 5 5.40 -10.74 14.77
C PRO A 5 4.55 -9.73 13.99
N VAL A 6 4.20 -10.08 12.73
CA VAL A 6 3.29 -9.29 11.87
C VAL A 6 2.26 -10.23 11.24
N LEU A 7 1.01 -9.79 11.17
CA LEU A 7 -0.04 -10.42 10.40
C LEU A 7 -0.43 -9.49 9.24
N ALA A 8 -0.59 -10.04 8.04
CA ALA A 8 -1.05 -9.30 6.88
C ALA A 8 -1.94 -10.19 5.99
N ILE A 9 -2.85 -9.58 5.24
CA ILE A 9 -3.59 -10.22 4.16
C ILE A 9 -3.00 -9.79 2.82
N ASP A 10 -2.75 -10.74 1.94
CA ASP A 10 -2.46 -10.52 0.53
C ASP A 10 -3.69 -10.94 -0.30
N SER A 11 -4.32 -10.00 -1.01
CA SER A 11 -5.52 -10.24 -1.82
C SER A 11 -5.22 -10.68 -3.25
N PHE A 12 -3.95 -10.94 -3.59
CA PHE A 12 -3.42 -11.06 -4.96
C PHE A 12 -3.53 -9.80 -5.83
N GLN A 13 -4.07 -8.72 -5.27
CA GLN A 13 -4.02 -7.38 -5.85
C GLN A 13 -3.20 -6.46 -4.97
N HIS A 14 -3.54 -6.38 -3.68
CA HIS A 14 -2.91 -5.52 -2.69
C HIS A 14 -2.62 -6.27 -1.39
N MET A 15 -1.75 -5.71 -0.56
CA MET A 15 -1.45 -6.19 0.78
C MET A 15 -1.92 -5.22 1.86
N TYR A 16 -2.48 -5.77 2.95
CA TYR A 16 -2.95 -5.02 4.11
C TYR A 16 -2.37 -5.61 5.39
N VAL A 17 -1.78 -4.77 6.24
CA VAL A 17 -1.20 -5.19 7.51
C VAL A 17 -2.24 -5.06 8.62
N PHE A 18 -2.32 -6.06 9.49
CA PHE A 18 -3.15 -5.99 10.69
C PHE A 18 -2.60 -4.89 11.61
N PRO A 19 -3.41 -3.91 12.01
CA PRO A 19 -2.90 -2.64 12.55
C PRO A 19 -2.20 -2.77 13.91
N ASP A 20 -2.66 -3.68 14.78
CA ASP A 20 -2.08 -3.88 16.11
C ASP A 20 -2.12 -5.37 16.49
N MET A 21 -0.95 -6.00 16.52
CA MET A 21 -0.82 -7.41 16.88
C MET A 21 -1.27 -7.74 18.30
N SER A 22 -1.30 -6.77 19.22
CA SER A 22 -1.81 -6.98 20.58
C SER A 22 -3.31 -7.32 20.59
N GLN A 23 -4.04 -6.89 19.56
CA GLN A 23 -5.49 -7.10 19.41
C GLN A 23 -5.85 -8.45 18.78
N LEU A 24 -4.86 -9.24 18.34
CA LEU A 24 -5.12 -10.48 17.60
C LEU A 24 -5.95 -11.49 18.41
N THR A 25 -5.74 -11.56 19.73
CA THR A 25 -6.44 -12.50 20.62
C THR A 25 -7.79 -11.98 21.10
N VAL A 26 -8.10 -10.70 20.85
CA VAL A 26 -9.39 -10.12 21.21
C VAL A 26 -10.48 -10.73 20.31
N PRO A 27 -11.54 -11.33 20.89
CA PRO A 27 -12.58 -11.96 20.10
C PRO A 27 -13.18 -11.01 19.07
N GLY A 28 -13.29 -11.47 17.82
CA GLY A 28 -13.88 -10.72 16.72
C GLY A 28 -12.91 -9.85 15.93
N LYS A 29 -11.74 -9.46 16.47
CA LYS A 29 -10.82 -8.53 15.76
C LYS A 29 -10.22 -9.10 14.49
N LEU A 30 -9.80 -10.37 14.52
CA LEU A 30 -9.33 -11.04 13.30
C LEU A 30 -10.45 -11.20 12.27
N ARG A 31 -11.68 -11.49 12.72
CA ARG A 31 -12.85 -11.63 11.85
C ARG A 31 -13.22 -10.29 11.21
N GLU A 32 -13.23 -9.21 11.98
CA GLU A 32 -13.44 -7.84 11.52
C GLU A 32 -12.45 -7.49 10.41
N PHE A 33 -11.16 -7.78 10.60
CA PHE A 33 -10.14 -7.51 9.58
C PHE A 33 -10.38 -8.24 8.25
N VAL A 34 -10.85 -9.49 8.29
CA VAL A 34 -11.24 -10.24 7.09
C VAL A 34 -12.50 -9.67 6.44
N LEU A 35 -13.48 -9.23 7.23
CA LEU A 35 -14.70 -8.60 6.71
C LEU A 35 -14.42 -7.23 6.09
N ASP A 36 -13.50 -6.46 6.66
CA ASP A 36 -13.04 -5.17 6.15
C ASP A 36 -12.35 -5.32 4.78
N LEU A 37 -11.65 -6.43 4.53
CA LEU A 37 -11.12 -6.74 3.22
C LEU A 37 -12.24 -6.94 2.19
N HIS A 38 -13.20 -7.81 2.48
CA HIS A 38 -14.26 -8.17 1.54
C HIS A 38 -15.25 -7.03 1.27
N SER A 39 -15.46 -6.15 2.25
CA SER A 39 -16.26 -4.94 2.06
C SER A 39 -15.53 -3.83 1.29
N GLY A 40 -14.23 -3.98 1.02
CA GLY A 40 -13.40 -2.96 0.39
C GLY A 40 -12.96 -1.83 1.33
N LYS A 41 -13.34 -1.90 2.62
CA LYS A 41 -13.00 -0.90 3.62
C LYS A 41 -11.49 -0.70 3.77
N LEU A 42 -10.70 -1.78 3.77
CA LEU A 42 -9.23 -1.66 3.85
C LEU A 42 -8.62 -0.86 2.70
N HIS A 43 -9.19 -0.96 1.50
CA HIS A 43 -8.76 -0.16 0.36
C HIS A 43 -9.18 1.31 0.52
N LYS A 44 -10.44 1.55 0.92
CA LYS A 44 -10.97 2.90 1.15
C LYS A 44 -10.17 3.65 2.22
N ASP A 45 -9.96 3.03 3.38
CA ASP A 45 -9.25 3.63 4.51
C ASP A 45 -7.81 4.02 4.13
N PHE A 46 -7.15 3.24 3.26
CA PHE A 46 -5.82 3.58 2.76
C PHE A 46 -5.81 4.90 2.00
N HIS A 47 -6.74 5.11 1.06
CA HIS A 47 -6.84 6.37 0.30
C HIS A 47 -7.18 7.55 1.22
N GLU A 48 -8.14 7.38 2.15
CA GLU A 48 -8.51 8.44 3.09
C GLU A 48 -7.32 8.88 3.98
N THR A 49 -6.53 7.92 4.48
CA THR A 49 -5.34 8.25 5.29
C THR A 49 -4.22 8.91 4.47
N LEU A 50 -4.10 8.56 3.19
CA LEU A 50 -3.12 9.17 2.30
C LEU A 50 -3.50 10.63 1.99
N ASP A 51 -4.77 10.88 1.69
CA ASP A 51 -5.30 12.23 1.44
C ASP A 51 -5.09 13.13 2.65
N GLN A 52 -5.38 12.63 3.86
CA GLN A 52 -5.15 13.39 5.09
C GLN A 52 -3.67 13.75 5.27
N LYS A 53 -2.74 12.81 5.03
CA LYS A 53 -1.29 13.07 5.08
C LYS A 53 -0.85 14.11 4.05
N MET A 54 -1.43 14.12 2.85
CA MET A 54 -1.12 15.11 1.84
C MET A 54 -1.58 16.51 2.26
N ILE A 55 -2.78 16.62 2.86
CA ILE A 55 -3.30 17.87 3.41
C ILE A 55 -2.41 18.37 4.54
N ASP A 56 -2.03 17.50 5.47
CA ASP A 56 -1.18 17.87 6.61
C ASP A 56 0.21 18.31 6.14
N LEU A 57 0.76 17.65 5.13
CA LEU A 57 2.04 18.04 4.51
C LEU A 57 1.93 19.42 3.82
N ALA A 58 0.83 19.70 3.13
CA ALA A 58 0.61 21.00 2.48
C ALA A 58 0.52 22.14 3.52
N LYS A 59 -0.23 21.93 4.61
CA LYS A 59 -0.31 22.89 5.72
C LYS A 59 1.04 23.14 6.37
N PHE A 60 1.82 22.08 6.60
CA PHE A 60 3.16 22.20 7.17
C PHE A 60 4.10 23.00 6.26
N LYS A 61 4.02 22.83 4.94
CA LYS A 61 4.80 23.63 3.99
C LYS A 61 4.42 25.11 4.04
N GLU A 62 3.12 25.40 4.08
CA GLU A 62 2.58 26.76 4.15
C GLU A 62 3.01 27.46 5.45
N GLU A 63 2.87 26.80 6.60
CA GLU A 63 3.25 27.34 7.91
C GLU A 63 4.75 27.66 8.01
N ASN A 64 5.60 26.86 7.37
CA ASN A 64 7.05 27.04 7.38
C ASN A 64 7.59 27.85 6.19
N GLY A 65 6.71 28.42 5.36
CA GLY A 65 7.11 29.27 4.22
C GLY A 65 7.96 28.55 3.17
N ILE A 66 7.80 27.22 3.02
CA ILE A 66 8.53 26.42 2.03
C ILE A 66 7.81 26.58 0.67
N ILE A 67 8.39 27.40 -0.22
CA ILE A 67 7.93 27.57 -1.61
C ILE A 67 8.29 26.35 -2.48
N ASP A 68 7.36 25.91 -3.33
CA ASP A 68 7.51 24.71 -4.20
C ASP A 68 8.52 24.91 -5.36
N ASP A 69 9.00 26.14 -5.58
CA ASP A 69 9.91 26.52 -6.69
C ASP A 69 11.34 25.96 -6.61
N VAL A 70 11.69 25.17 -5.59
CA VAL A 70 13.03 24.55 -5.43
C VAL A 70 13.06 23.09 -5.95
N LEU A 71 11.99 22.59 -6.57
CA LEU A 71 11.88 21.19 -7.01
C LEU A 71 11.63 20.99 -8.51
N GLU A 72 11.85 22.00 -9.36
CA GLU A 72 12.09 21.76 -10.78
C GLU A 72 13.55 21.33 -10.96
N ASP A 73 13.80 20.01 -10.84
CA ASP A 73 15.13 19.42 -10.99
C ASP A 73 15.55 19.40 -12.47
N ASP A 74 16.17 20.50 -12.93
CA ASP A 74 16.95 20.61 -14.17
C ASP A 74 18.24 19.76 -14.09
N ARG A 75 18.14 18.46 -13.81
CA ARG A 75 19.26 17.52 -13.90
C ARG A 75 19.02 16.48 -14.97
N GLU A 76 19.43 16.87 -16.17
CA GLU A 76 19.81 15.97 -17.24
C GLU A 76 20.79 14.89 -16.71
N ALA A 77 20.50 13.65 -17.11
CA ALA A 77 21.39 12.50 -17.22
C ALA A 77 22.29 12.15 -16.01
N ASN A 78 21.98 10.97 -15.44
CA ASN A 78 22.90 10.06 -14.77
C ASN A 78 23.17 10.29 -13.28
N GLN A 79 22.18 9.97 -12.45
CA GLN A 79 22.36 9.27 -11.18
C GLN A 79 21.00 8.74 -10.69
N GLN A 80 21.00 7.51 -10.19
CA GLN A 80 19.83 6.81 -9.63
C GLN A 80 19.42 7.43 -8.30
N VAL A 81 18.81 8.60 -8.36
CA VAL A 81 17.91 9.10 -7.31
C VAL A 81 16.53 8.53 -7.64
N PRO A 82 15.79 7.92 -6.70
CA PRO A 82 14.43 7.54 -6.96
C PRO A 82 13.64 8.84 -7.07
N THR A 83 13.52 9.32 -8.32
CA THR A 83 12.51 10.27 -8.72
C THR A 83 11.20 9.80 -8.12
N ALA A 84 10.44 10.72 -7.53
CA ALA A 84 9.08 10.49 -7.08
C ALA A 84 8.20 10.14 -8.31
N ARG A 85 8.42 8.95 -8.87
CA ARG A 85 7.60 8.34 -9.91
C ARG A 85 6.20 8.31 -9.32
N SER A 86 5.27 9.02 -9.94
CA SER A 86 3.81 8.88 -9.78
C SER A 86 3.43 8.26 -8.44
N ARG A 87 3.26 9.08 -7.38
CA ARG A 87 2.91 8.59 -6.03
C ARG A 87 1.75 7.61 -6.20
N ASP A 88 2.05 6.33 -6.14
CA ASP A 88 1.09 5.28 -6.43
C ASP A 88 0.11 5.37 -5.26
N THR A 89 -1.03 6.02 -5.49
CA THR A 89 -2.03 6.26 -4.44
C THR A 89 -2.70 4.96 -4.02
N THR A 90 -2.40 3.87 -4.73
CA THR A 90 -2.94 2.55 -4.46
C THR A 90 -2.18 1.85 -3.33
N PRO A 91 -2.83 0.96 -2.55
CA PRO A 91 -2.16 0.20 -1.52
C PRO A 91 -1.02 -0.67 -2.09
N PRO A 92 -0.04 -1.11 -1.26
CA PRO A 92 1.09 -1.91 -1.73
C PRO A 92 0.62 -3.13 -2.54
N PRO A 93 1.20 -3.40 -3.71
CA PRO A 93 0.75 -4.51 -4.54
C PRO A 93 1.09 -5.86 -3.89
N SER A 94 0.34 -6.89 -4.27
CA SER A 94 0.57 -8.27 -3.85
C SER A 94 2.00 -8.75 -4.16
N VAL A 95 2.72 -9.17 -3.12
CA VAL A 95 4.02 -9.83 -3.26
C VAL A 95 3.81 -11.32 -3.57
N PHE A 96 2.78 -11.96 -2.99
CA PHE A 96 2.53 -13.38 -3.23
C PHE A 96 2.04 -13.68 -4.64
N LYS A 97 1.54 -12.69 -5.38
CA LYS A 97 1.26 -12.79 -6.82
C LYS A 97 2.50 -13.20 -7.62
N GLN A 98 3.71 -12.86 -7.17
CA GLN A 98 4.96 -13.26 -7.84
C GLN A 98 5.28 -14.74 -7.61
N LEU A 99 4.69 -15.35 -6.59
CA LEU A 99 4.89 -16.76 -6.21
C LEU A 99 3.80 -17.68 -6.78
N LYS A 100 2.80 -17.12 -7.47
CA LYS A 100 1.80 -17.92 -8.20
C LYS A 100 2.48 -18.75 -9.30
N PRO A 101 1.86 -19.84 -9.77
CA PRO A 101 2.34 -20.57 -10.93
C PRO A 101 2.63 -19.62 -12.11
N SER A 102 3.89 -19.61 -12.54
CA SER A 102 4.38 -18.67 -13.54
C SER A 102 3.97 -19.10 -14.95
N GLU A 103 3.48 -18.17 -15.76
CA GLU A 103 3.14 -18.36 -17.17
C GLU A 103 4.33 -18.83 -18.01
N LYS A 104 5.56 -18.47 -17.61
CA LYS A 104 6.80 -18.96 -18.26
C LYS A 104 7.02 -20.47 -18.13
N ARG A 105 6.30 -21.16 -17.23
CA ARG A 105 6.46 -22.60 -16.94
C ARG A 105 5.19 -23.41 -17.13
N TYR A 106 4.04 -22.76 -17.18
CA TYR A 106 2.74 -23.42 -17.29
C TYR A 106 1.84 -22.68 -18.28
N SER A 107 1.13 -23.42 -19.12
CA SER A 107 -0.07 -22.91 -19.79
C SER A 107 -1.21 -22.90 -18.77
N LEU A 108 -1.54 -21.72 -18.25
CA LEU A 108 -2.57 -21.58 -17.22
C LEU A 108 -3.96 -21.72 -17.83
N LEU A 109 -4.76 -22.66 -17.31
CA LEU A 109 -6.17 -22.79 -17.64
C LEU A 109 -6.96 -21.79 -16.79
N GLN A 110 -7.43 -20.70 -17.39
CA GLN A 110 -8.37 -19.80 -16.71
C GLN A 110 -9.75 -20.47 -16.69
N LYS A 111 -10.13 -21.06 -15.57
CA LYS A 111 -11.53 -21.40 -15.33
C LYS A 111 -12.24 -20.12 -14.92
N THR A 112 -13.05 -19.56 -15.82
CA THR A 112 -14.09 -18.61 -15.43
C THR A 112 -15.13 -19.38 -14.64
N GLU A 113 -15.12 -19.28 -13.32
CA GLU A 113 -16.26 -19.75 -12.53
C GLU A 113 -17.44 -18.80 -12.83
N LEU A 114 -18.48 -19.37 -13.44
CA LEU A 114 -19.74 -18.70 -13.80
C LEU A 114 -20.73 -18.82 -12.65
#